data_AF-A0A241WLG5-F1
#
_entry.id   AF-A0A241WLG5-F1
#
_cell.length_a   1.000
_cell.length_b   1.000
_cell.length_c   1.000
_cell.angle_alpha   90.00
_cell.angle_beta   90.00
_cell.angle_gamma   90.00
#
_symmetry.space_group_name_H-M   'P 1'
#
loop_
_entity.id
_entity.type
_entity.pdbx_description
1 polymer ?
#
loop_
_entity_poly.entity_id
_entity_poly.type
_entity_poly.pdbx_seq_one_letter_code
_entity_poly.pdbx_strand_id
1 'polypeptide(L)'
;MTEEHINSYRHAVIKPNNNQHVLDALKENLPEGYELLIEKPTINIGVEKYIHIKTPTDDIQLYVSDDGKYAETLHVFGQDKLSVQPSLPNDELAKLAVKLNATENVDMQVVASRNDLEGK
;
A
#
# COMPACT_ATOMS: atom_id res chain seq x y z
N MET A 1 10.39 -32.39 -2.50
CA MET A 1 10.17 -31.37 -1.46
C MET A 1 9.06 -30.49 -1.98
N THR A 2 7.93 -30.47 -1.30
CA THR A 2 6.78 -29.64 -1.66
C THR A 2 7.18 -28.19 -1.51
N GLU A 3 7.16 -27.45 -2.62
CA GLU A 3 7.30 -25.99 -2.63
C GLU A 3 6.12 -25.42 -1.85
N GLU A 4 6.28 -25.32 -0.53
CA GLU A 4 5.41 -24.45 0.25
C GLU A 4 5.64 -23.05 -0.32
N HIS A 5 4.62 -22.50 -0.97
CA HIS A 5 4.43 -21.07 -1.06
C HIS A 5 4.49 -20.55 0.39
N ILE A 6 5.69 -20.25 0.85
CA ILE A 6 5.92 -19.70 2.17
C ILE A 6 5.08 -18.43 2.20
N ASN A 7 4.10 -18.40 3.12
CA ASN A 7 3.07 -17.38 3.21
C ASN A 7 3.66 -15.96 3.18
N SER A 8 3.79 -15.39 1.99
CA SER A 8 4.15 -13.99 1.77
C SER A 8 2.93 -13.16 2.17
N TYR A 9 3.09 -12.37 3.22
CA TYR A 9 2.06 -11.48 3.72
C TYR A 9 2.69 -10.12 3.93
N ARG A 10 2.20 -9.12 3.21
CA ARG A 10 2.58 -7.73 3.41
C ARG A 10 1.33 -6.87 3.34
N HIS A 11 1.14 -6.06 4.36
CA HIS A 11 -0.02 -5.20 4.51
C HIS A 11 0.42 -3.91 5.20
N ALA A 12 -0.21 -2.80 4.86
CA ALA A 12 0.03 -1.54 5.52
C ALA A 12 -1.27 -0.84 5.88
N VAL A 13 -1.23 -0.15 7.01
CA VAL A 13 -2.28 0.74 7.49
C VAL A 13 -1.78 2.16 7.37
N ILE A 14 -2.57 3.03 6.77
CA ILE A 14 -2.27 4.45 6.53
C ILE A 14 -3.26 5.30 7.30
N LYS A 15 -2.77 6.27 8.07
CA LYS A 15 -3.59 7.17 8.89
C LYS A 15 -3.06 8.60 8.82
N PRO A 16 -3.92 9.60 8.62
CA PRO A 16 -3.53 10.98 8.85
C PRO A 16 -3.32 11.23 10.34
N ASN A 17 -2.33 12.06 10.69
CA ASN A 17 -2.03 12.46 12.07
C ASN A 17 -2.96 13.58 12.57
N ASN A 18 -3.69 14.21 11.67
CA ASN A 18 -4.74 15.19 11.94
C ASN A 18 -6.13 14.56 11.68
N ASN A 19 -7.20 15.28 12.01
CA ASN A 19 -8.57 14.78 11.83
C ASN A 19 -9.08 14.92 10.38
N GLN A 20 -8.19 14.83 9.39
CA GLN A 20 -8.48 14.93 7.97
C GLN A 20 -8.90 13.57 7.38
N HIS A 21 -9.59 13.60 6.25
CA HIS A 21 -9.90 12.39 5.49
C HIS A 21 -8.62 11.82 4.86
N VAL A 22 -8.41 10.50 4.94
CA VAL A 22 -7.15 9.84 4.53
C VAL A 22 -6.80 10.09 3.06
N LEU A 23 -7.79 10.12 2.16
CA LEU A 23 -7.54 10.40 0.75
C LEU A 23 -7.07 11.82 0.48
N ASP A 24 -7.51 12.80 1.26
CA ASP A 24 -7.08 14.18 1.09
C ASP A 24 -5.66 14.35 1.63
N ALA A 25 -5.39 13.75 2.80
CA ALA A 25 -4.04 13.72 3.35
C ALA A 25 -3.05 13.02 2.40
N LEU A 26 -3.44 11.93 1.75
CA LEU A 26 -2.62 11.26 0.74
C LEU A 26 -2.35 12.17 -0.48
N LYS A 27 -3.37 12.85 -1.02
CA LYS A 27 -3.16 13.78 -2.16
C LYS A 27 -2.15 14.88 -1.86
N GLU A 28 -2.12 15.36 -0.61
CA GLU A 28 -1.25 16.44 -0.18
C GLU A 28 0.17 15.98 0.18
N ASN A 29 0.35 14.72 0.57
CA ASN A 29 1.60 14.22 1.16
C ASN A 29 2.26 13.09 0.35
N LEU A 30 1.67 12.65 -0.77
CA LEU A 30 2.30 11.66 -1.63
C LEU A 30 3.64 12.19 -2.17
N PRO A 31 4.70 11.38 -2.14
CA PRO A 31 6.02 11.79 -2.62
C PRO A 31 6.05 11.96 -4.14
N GLU A 32 7.03 12.70 -4.64
CA GLU A 32 7.24 12.88 -6.07
C GLU A 32 7.32 11.54 -6.82
N GLY A 33 6.61 11.45 -7.95
CA GLY A 33 6.49 10.23 -8.76
C GLY A 33 5.42 9.25 -8.30
N TYR A 34 4.70 9.55 -7.21
CA TYR A 34 3.55 8.77 -6.74
C TYR A 34 2.26 9.53 -7.03
N GLU A 35 1.22 8.81 -7.42
CA GLU A 35 -0.07 9.40 -7.79
C GLU A 35 -1.21 8.61 -7.16
N LEU A 36 -2.12 9.31 -6.47
CA LEU A 36 -3.37 8.72 -6.00
C LEU A 36 -4.39 8.73 -7.13
N LEU A 37 -4.86 7.55 -7.51
CA LEU A 37 -5.84 7.34 -8.55
C LEU A 37 -7.12 6.75 -7.96
N ILE A 38 -8.26 7.27 -8.42
CA ILE A 38 -9.60 6.84 -8.01
C ILE A 38 -10.39 6.59 -9.29
N GLU A 39 -10.50 5.32 -9.66
CA GLU A 39 -11.08 4.89 -10.93
C GLU A 39 -12.40 4.16 -10.71
N LYS A 40 -13.22 4.09 -11.76
CA LYS A 40 -14.36 3.19 -11.79
C LYS A 40 -13.90 1.85 -12.36
N PRO A 41 -14.13 0.73 -11.67
CA PRO A 41 -13.76 -0.57 -12.21
C PRO A 41 -14.48 -0.82 -13.52
N THR A 42 -13.75 -1.32 -14.52
CA THR A 42 -14.25 -1.59 -15.87
C THR A 42 -15.25 -2.73 -15.91
N ILE A 43 -15.23 -3.60 -14.91
CA ILE A 43 -16.16 -4.70 -14.72
C ILE A 43 -16.92 -4.45 -13.41
N ASN A 44 -18.24 -4.56 -13.45
CA ASN A 44 -19.09 -4.32 -12.28
C ASN A 44 -19.00 -5.52 -11.32
N ILE A 45 -18.01 -5.48 -10.42
CA ILE A 45 -17.69 -6.55 -9.45
C ILE A 45 -18.17 -6.24 -8.04
N GLY A 46 -19.20 -5.39 -7.90
CA GLY A 46 -19.73 -5.00 -6.59
C GLY A 46 -18.84 -4.02 -5.81
N VAL A 47 -17.84 -3.43 -6.46
CA VAL A 47 -17.02 -2.35 -5.91
C VAL A 47 -17.30 -1.08 -6.72
N GLU A 48 -17.68 0.01 -6.06
CA GLU A 48 -18.05 1.25 -6.76
C GLU A 48 -16.84 2.04 -7.28
N LYS A 49 -15.70 1.90 -6.59
CA LYS A 49 -14.47 2.63 -6.87
C LYS A 49 -13.27 1.75 -6.62
N TYR A 50 -12.29 1.90 -7.48
CA TYR A 50 -10.99 1.30 -7.36
C TYR A 50 -10.00 2.41 -6.97
N ILE A 51 -9.45 2.31 -5.76
CA ILE A 51 -8.54 3.32 -5.21
C ILE A 51 -7.16 2.70 -5.13
N HIS A 52 -6.17 3.39 -5.69
CA HIS A 52 -4.82 2.88 -5.73
C HIS A 52 -3.78 4.01 -5.79
N ILE A 53 -2.58 3.72 -5.30
CA ILE A 53 -1.42 4.59 -5.44
C ILE A 53 -0.52 4.00 -6.51
N LYS A 54 -0.42 4.71 -7.63
CA LYS A 54 0.58 4.40 -8.65
C LYS A 54 1.94 4.87 -8.15
N THR A 55 2.90 3.94 -8.08
CA THR A 55 4.28 4.23 -7.74
C THR A 55 5.15 4.24 -9.01
N PRO A 56 6.43 4.64 -8.93
CA PRO A 56 7.32 4.59 -10.09
C PRO A 56 7.53 3.18 -10.67
N THR A 57 7.30 2.14 -9.89
CA THR A 57 7.64 0.74 -10.24
C THR A 57 6.50 -0.24 -10.03
N ASP A 58 5.40 0.17 -9.38
CA ASP A 58 4.29 -0.69 -9.02
C ASP A 58 2.97 0.10 -8.81
N ASP A 59 1.94 -0.60 -8.38
CA ASP A 59 0.60 -0.11 -8.14
C ASP A 59 0.09 -0.73 -6.82
N ILE A 60 -0.31 0.12 -5.87
CA ILE A 60 -0.72 -0.28 -4.52
C ILE A 60 -2.22 -0.04 -4.38
N GLN A 61 -3.02 -1.11 -4.34
CA GLN A 61 -4.45 -1.00 -4.12
C GLN A 61 -4.77 -0.70 -2.66
N LEU A 62 -5.70 0.23 -2.46
CA LEU A 62 -6.18 0.63 -1.15
C LEU A 62 -7.65 0.28 -0.94
N TYR A 63 -7.96 -0.11 0.28
CA TYR A 63 -9.27 0.00 0.90
C TYR A 63 -9.30 1.24 1.80
N VAL A 64 -10.39 1.99 1.78
CA VAL A 64 -10.58 3.15 2.67
C VAL A 64 -11.70 2.82 3.63
N SER A 65 -11.50 3.10 4.92
CA SER A 65 -12.53 2.90 5.93
C SER A 65 -13.77 3.74 5.65
N ASP A 66 -14.94 3.24 6.07
CA ASP A 66 -16.21 3.95 5.85
C ASP A 66 -16.25 5.35 6.49
N ASP A 67 -15.52 5.53 7.60
CA ASP A 67 -15.37 6.82 8.28
C ASP A 67 -14.29 7.73 7.66
N GLY A 68 -13.56 7.23 6.65
CA GLY A 68 -12.52 7.95 5.93
C GLY A 68 -11.25 8.23 6.74
N LYS A 69 -11.12 7.68 7.95
CA LYS A 69 -10.00 7.99 8.87
C LYS A 69 -8.76 7.15 8.63
N TYR A 70 -8.86 6.03 7.94
CA TYR A 70 -7.70 5.23 7.61
C TYR A 70 -7.88 4.53 6.27
N ALA A 71 -6.75 4.11 5.70
CA ALA A 71 -6.71 3.23 4.55
C ALA A 71 -5.85 2.01 4.86
N GLU A 72 -6.16 0.92 4.18
CA GLU A 72 -5.50 -0.37 4.28
C GLU A 72 -5.07 -0.83 2.90
N THR A 73 -3.89 -1.43 2.79
CA THR A 73 -3.45 -1.97 1.51
C THR A 73 -4.06 -3.34 1.27
N LEU A 74 -4.68 -3.52 0.12
CA LEU A 74 -5.23 -4.81 -0.31
C LEU A 74 -4.21 -5.61 -1.12
N HIS A 75 -3.57 -4.94 -2.09
CA HIS A 75 -2.68 -5.56 -3.06
C HIS A 75 -1.52 -4.63 -3.42
N VAL A 76 -0.41 -5.24 -3.81
CA VAL A 76 0.65 -4.56 -4.55
C VAL A 76 0.90 -5.33 -5.83
N PHE A 77 0.39 -4.86 -6.96
CA PHE A 77 0.14 -5.72 -8.13
C PHE A 77 1.37 -6.39 -8.73
N GLY A 78 2.51 -5.71 -8.74
CA GLY A 78 3.78 -6.24 -9.21
C GLY A 78 4.39 -7.18 -8.18
N GLN A 79 4.47 -6.73 -6.92
CA GLN A 79 5.04 -7.51 -5.82
C GLN A 79 4.28 -8.80 -5.50
N ASP A 80 2.94 -8.78 -5.57
CA ASP A 80 2.09 -9.95 -5.30
C ASP A 80 2.29 -11.08 -6.32
N LYS A 81 2.91 -10.80 -7.47
CA LYS A 81 3.24 -11.79 -8.50
C LYS A 81 4.61 -12.44 -8.29
N LEU A 82 5.42 -11.93 -7.37
CA LEU A 82 6.75 -12.45 -7.11
C LEU A 82 6.65 -13.74 -6.30
N SER A 83 7.55 -14.69 -6.58
CA SER A 83 7.67 -15.92 -5.78
C SER A 83 8.23 -15.65 -4.38
N VAL A 84 8.95 -14.54 -4.21
CA VAL A 84 9.56 -14.09 -2.95
C VAL A 84 9.41 -12.57 -2.88
N GLN A 85 8.97 -12.03 -1.74
CA GLN A 85 8.85 -10.59 -1.55
C GLN A 85 10.22 -9.92 -1.57
N PRO A 86 10.33 -8.70 -2.13
CA PRO A 86 11.59 -7.97 -2.09
C PRO A 86 11.95 -7.61 -0.66
N SER A 87 13.25 -7.50 -0.41
CA SER A 87 13.78 -6.91 0.82
C SER A 87 13.26 -5.49 1.01
N LEU A 88 13.17 -5.04 2.27
CA LEU A 88 12.61 -3.73 2.63
C LEU A 88 13.15 -2.53 1.81
N PRO A 89 14.46 -2.44 1.47
CA PRO A 89 14.95 -1.31 0.66
C PRO A 89 14.40 -1.28 -0.77
N ASN A 90 13.96 -2.42 -1.30
CA ASN A 90 13.42 -2.57 -2.64
C ASN A 90 11.89 -2.65 -2.64
N ASP A 91 11.28 -2.74 -1.47
CA ASP A 91 9.85 -2.88 -1.27
C ASP A 91 9.12 -1.53 -1.42
N GLU A 92 8.13 -1.46 -2.31
CA GLU A 92 7.43 -0.19 -2.56
C GLU A 92 6.57 0.24 -1.38
N LEU A 93 5.98 -0.70 -0.62
CA LEU A 93 5.26 -0.36 0.60
C LEU A 93 6.17 0.24 1.67
N ALA A 94 7.32 -0.37 1.93
CA ALA A 94 8.30 0.14 2.89
C ALA A 94 8.87 1.50 2.46
N LYS A 95 9.18 1.69 1.18
CA LYS A 95 9.62 2.98 0.64
C LYS A 95 8.55 4.05 0.81
N LEU A 96 7.30 3.74 0.49
CA LEU A 96 6.19 4.66 0.66
C LEU A 96 6.01 5.03 2.13
N ALA A 97 6.07 4.05 3.03
CA ALA A 97 5.94 4.28 4.46
C ALA A 97 7.03 5.21 5.01
N VAL A 98 8.29 4.98 4.65
CA VAL A 98 9.40 5.86 5.05
C VAL A 98 9.17 7.29 4.57
N LYS A 99 8.70 7.47 3.33
CA LYS A 99 8.47 8.79 2.75
C LYS A 99 7.26 9.50 3.37
N LEU A 100 6.15 8.80 3.59
CA LEU A 100 4.96 9.38 4.23
C LEU A 100 5.23 9.74 5.69
N ASN A 101 5.89 8.87 6.45
CA ASN A 101 6.21 9.14 7.85
C ASN A 101 7.14 10.36 8.01
N ALA A 102 8.01 10.62 7.03
CA ALA A 102 8.86 11.80 7.00
C ALA A 102 8.09 13.13 6.81
N THR A 103 6.83 13.08 6.36
CA THR A 103 5.97 14.29 6.25
C THR A 103 5.40 14.72 7.59
N GLU A 104 5.42 13.84 8.60
CA GLU A 104 4.77 14.00 9.90
C GLU A 104 3.23 14.22 9.85
N ASN A 105 2.63 14.24 8.66
CA ASN A 105 1.19 14.44 8.45
C ASN A 105 0.44 13.11 8.24
N VAL A 106 1.13 12.09 7.75
CA VAL A 106 0.57 10.77 7.46
C VAL A 106 1.47 9.70 8.05
N ASP A 107 0.93 8.89 8.94
CA ASP A 107 1.57 7.69 9.46
C ASP A 107 1.18 6.49 8.59
N MET A 108 2.18 5.69 8.23
CA MET A 108 2.01 4.42 7.52
C MET A 108 2.81 3.34 8.24
N GLN A 109 2.11 2.29 8.63
CA GLN A 109 2.67 1.15 9.35
C GLN A 109 2.62 -0.08 8.45
N VAL A 110 3.78 -0.66 8.15
CA VAL A 110 3.91 -1.86 7.33
C VAL A 110 4.08 -3.09 8.23
N VAL A 111 3.21 -4.08 8.04
CA VAL A 111 3.27 -5.39 8.68
C VAL A 111 3.68 -6.41 7.61
N ALA A 112 4.68 -7.21 7.93
CA ALA A 112 5.17 -8.25 7.03
C ALA A 112 5.46 -9.56 7.78
N SER A 113 5.37 -10.70 7.09
CA SER A 113 5.83 -11.96 7.66
C SER A 113 7.33 -11.94 7.90
N ARG A 114 7.83 -12.80 8.79
CA ARG A 114 9.26 -12.90 9.08
C ARG A 114 10.09 -13.22 7.82
N ASN A 115 9.59 -14.07 6.92
CA ASN A 115 10.32 -14.45 5.72
C ASN A 115 10.38 -13.30 4.72
N ASP A 116 9.31 -12.49 4.62
CA ASP A 116 9.30 -11.28 3.79
C ASP A 116 10.27 -10.21 4.31
N LEU A 117 10.42 -10.11 5.64
CA LEU A 117 11.43 -9.24 6.26
C LEU A 117 12.86 -9.72 5.99
N GLU A 118 13.06 -11.03 5.91
CA GLU A 118 14.36 -11.65 5.64
C GLU A 118 14.68 -11.75 4.13
N GLY A 119 13.70 -11.53 3.24
CA GLY A 119 13.85 -11.61 1.79
C GLY A 119 14.17 -13.03 1.29
N LYS A 120 13.53 -14.04 1.89
CA LYS A 120 13.82 -15.47 1.70
C LYS A 120 12.67 -16.24 1.07
#